data_AF-M1DF95-F1
#
_entry.id   AF-M1DF95-F1
#
_cell.length_a   1.000
_cell.length_b   1.000
_cell.length_c   1.000
_cell.angle_alpha   90.00
_cell.angle_beta   90.00
_cell.angle_gamma   90.00
#
_symmetry.space_group_name_H-M   'P 1'
#
loop_
_entity.id
_entity.type
_entity.pdbx_description
1 polymer ?
#
loop_
_entity_poly.entity_id
_entity_poly.type
_entity_poly.pdbx_seq_one_letter_code
_entity_poly.pdbx_strand_id
1 'polypeptide(L)'
;FDQWSELMRIQVNDTLLFKNKKGSDVVLEVNKDDYDKCNIDNPIKKMDDENSVYDFDRLGSFCFVSGNKDKCKEGQKFVIVVAAEVRLSPSVSKEDKEEHHTFLTRQQSKEDKKSTILS
;
A
#
# COMPACT_ATOMS: atom_id res chain seq x y z
N PHE A 1 2.74 -14.33 -6.90
CA PHE A 1 2.86 -12.93 -7.34
C PHE A 1 2.33 -11.98 -6.27
N ASP A 2 1.25 -12.32 -5.58
CA ASP A 2 0.62 -11.48 -4.54
C ASP A 2 1.55 -11.00 -3.40
N GLN A 3 2.48 -11.83 -2.93
CA GLN A 3 3.39 -11.44 -1.84
C GLN A 3 4.29 -10.23 -2.19
N TRP A 4 4.57 -10.00 -3.47
CA TRP A 4 5.39 -8.85 -3.89
C TRP A 4 4.60 -7.54 -3.81
N SER A 5 3.32 -7.54 -4.23
CA SER A 5 2.46 -6.35 -4.18
C SER A 5 2.09 -5.93 -2.77
N GLU A 6 2.01 -6.86 -1.82
CA GLU A 6 1.70 -6.57 -0.42
C GLU A 6 2.78 -5.74 0.30
N LEU A 7 4.03 -5.77 -0.20
CA LEU A 7 5.16 -5.08 0.41
C LEU A 7 5.38 -3.66 -0.13
N MET A 8 4.64 -3.27 -1.17
CA MET A 8 4.85 -1.99 -1.85
C MET A 8 3.81 -0.95 -1.43
N ARG A 9 4.30 0.24 -1.09
CA ARG A 9 3.47 1.43 -0.93
C ARG A 9 3.51 2.21 -2.24
N ILE A 10 2.44 2.12 -3.04
CA ILE A 10 2.28 2.84 -4.30
C ILE A 10 1.38 4.07 -4.08
N GLN A 11 1.80 5.22 -4.56
CA GLN A 11 1.09 6.49 -4.54
C GLN A 11 0.72 6.95 -5.95
N VAL A 12 -0.13 7.98 -6.03
CA VAL A 12 -0.45 8.63 -7.31
C VAL A 12 0.82 9.26 -7.88
N ASN A 13 1.02 9.10 -9.18
CA ASN A 13 2.22 9.46 -9.96
C ASN A 13 3.44 8.53 -9.76
N ASP A 14 3.32 7.47 -8.96
CA ASP A 14 4.29 6.39 -9.03
C ASP A 14 4.14 5.62 -10.35
N THR A 15 5.21 4.93 -10.72
CA THR A 15 5.28 4.19 -11.97
C THR A 15 5.80 2.78 -11.76
N LEU A 16 5.32 1.85 -12.59
CA LEU A 16 5.88 0.51 -12.69
C LEU A 16 6.45 0.27 -14.07
N LEU A 17 7.63 -0.33 -14.08
CA LEU A 17 8.30 -0.78 -15.29
C LEU A 17 8.09 -2.29 -15.43
N PHE A 18 7.30 -2.68 -16.43
CA PHE A 18 7.14 -4.04 -16.86
C PHE A 18 8.25 -4.40 -17.84
N LYS A 19 9.17 -5.26 -17.41
CA LYS A 19 10.25 -5.79 -18.24
C LYS A 19 9.88 -7.16 -18.77
N ASN A 20 9.54 -7.21 -20.06
CA ASN A 20 9.18 -8.44 -20.74
C ASN A 20 10.33 -8.89 -21.65
N LYS A 21 10.61 -10.19 -21.68
CA LYS A 21 11.51 -10.78 -22.69
C LYS A 21 10.71 -11.10 -23.95
N LYS A 22 11.35 -11.11 -25.12
CA LYS A 22 10.72 -11.66 -26.33
C LYS A 22 10.22 -13.08 -26.06
N GLY A 23 8.94 -13.31 -26.36
CA GLY A 23 8.27 -14.60 -26.12
C GLY A 23 7.81 -14.85 -24.68
N SER A 24 7.97 -13.89 -23.76
CA SER A 24 7.29 -13.92 -22.46
C SER A 24 5.82 -13.48 -22.59
N ASP A 25 4.99 -13.80 -21.60
CA ASP A 25 3.59 -13.41 -21.64
C ASP A 25 3.46 -11.89 -21.48
N VAL A 26 2.53 -11.32 -22.23
CA VAL A 26 2.14 -9.91 -22.08
C VAL A 26 1.41 -9.72 -20.75
N VAL A 27 1.49 -8.54 -20.16
CA VAL A 27 0.73 -8.21 -18.95
C VAL A 27 -0.48 -7.35 -19.33
N LEU A 28 -1.64 -7.65 -18.76
CA LEU A 28 -2.91 -6.97 -19.04
C LEU A 28 -3.46 -6.34 -17.77
N GLU A 29 -3.88 -5.07 -17.84
CA GLU A 29 -4.78 -4.48 -16.85
C GLU A 29 -6.21 -4.87 -17.22
N VAL A 30 -6.99 -5.34 -16.24
CA VAL A 30 -8.38 -5.76 -16.41
C VAL A 30 -9.25 -5.23 -15.26
N ASN A 31 -10.57 -5.28 -15.40
CA ASN A 31 -11.47 -5.02 -14.29
C ASN A 31 -11.47 -6.20 -13.29
N LYS A 32 -12.11 -6.02 -12.13
CA LYS A 32 -12.15 -7.02 -11.06
C LYS A 32 -12.81 -8.34 -11.49
N ASP A 33 -13.94 -8.28 -12.21
CA ASP A 33 -14.66 -9.47 -12.64
C ASP A 33 -13.82 -10.32 -13.62
N ASP A 34 -13.11 -9.65 -14.52
CA ASP A 34 -12.23 -10.27 -15.50
C ASP A 34 -10.96 -10.84 -14.84
N TYR A 35 -10.44 -10.18 -13.80
CA TYR A 35 -9.36 -10.70 -12.96
C TYR A 35 -9.74 -12.00 -12.25
N ASP A 36 -10.94 -12.06 -11.68
CA ASP A 36 -11.42 -13.22 -10.94
C ASP A 36 -11.66 -14.41 -11.87
N LYS A 37 -12.18 -14.15 -13.08
CA LYS A 37 -12.50 -15.17 -14.09
C LYS A 37 -11.35 -15.50 -15.05
N CYS A 38 -10.23 -14.78 -14.97
CA CYS A 38 -9.17 -14.82 -15.98
C CYS A 38 -9.73 -14.61 -17.41
N ASN A 39 -10.58 -13.60 -17.55
CA ASN A 39 -11.04 -13.13 -18.85
C ASN A 39 -10.03 -12.11 -19.40
N ILE A 40 -9.49 -12.38 -20.57
CA ILE A 40 -8.41 -11.58 -21.19
C ILE A 40 -8.87 -10.94 -22.50
N ASP A 41 -10.16 -11.07 -22.84
CA ASP A 41 -10.67 -10.72 -24.16
C ASP A 41 -10.77 -9.20 -24.35
N ASN A 42 -11.03 -8.45 -23.27
CA ASN A 42 -11.21 -6.99 -23.29
C ASN A 42 -10.35 -6.31 -22.21
N PRO A 43 -9.01 -6.29 -22.36
CA PRO A 43 -8.15 -5.63 -21.40
C PRO A 43 -8.35 -4.11 -21.43
N ILE A 44 -8.23 -3.48 -20.26
CA ILE A 44 -8.21 -2.01 -20.12
C ILE A 44 -6.92 -1.46 -20.74
N LYS A 45 -5.80 -2.12 -20.47
CA LYS A 45 -4.48 -1.78 -21.00
C LYS A 45 -3.64 -3.03 -21.23
N LYS A 46 -2.78 -2.99 -22.25
CA LYS A 46 -1.86 -4.06 -22.61
C LYS A 46 -0.43 -3.55 -22.51
N MET A 47 0.43 -4.33 -21.86
CA MET A 47 1.87 -4.10 -21.72
C MET A 47 2.61 -5.24 -22.43
N ASP A 48 2.80 -5.09 -23.74
CA ASP A 48 3.42 -6.09 -24.61
C ASP A 48 4.79 -5.68 -25.18
N ASP A 49 5.26 -4.48 -24.84
CA ASP A 49 6.62 -4.05 -25.13
C ASP A 49 7.62 -4.71 -24.19
N GLU A 50 8.90 -4.73 -24.60
CA GLU A 50 10.00 -5.21 -23.74
C GLU A 50 10.14 -4.36 -22.46
N ASN A 51 9.79 -3.08 -22.53
CA ASN A 51 9.84 -2.13 -21.42
C ASN A 51 8.58 -1.25 -21.42
N SER A 52 7.49 -1.75 -20.87
CA SER A 52 6.25 -0.95 -20.73
C SER A 52 6.24 -0.20 -19.41
N VAL A 53 6.00 1.11 -19.46
CA VAL A 53 5.81 1.94 -18.25
C VAL A 53 4.31 2.08 -17.97
N TYR A 54 3.93 1.89 -16.72
CA TYR A 54 2.56 2.04 -16.24
C TYR A 54 2.53 3.11 -15.15
N ASP A 55 1.81 4.20 -15.43
CA ASP A 55 1.64 5.32 -14.51
C ASP A 55 0.35 5.15 -13.71
N PHE A 56 0.44 5.33 -12.38
CA PHE A 56 -0.74 5.32 -11.51
C PHE A 56 -1.30 6.73 -11.35
N ASP A 57 -2.34 7.05 -12.12
CA ASP A 57 -2.94 8.38 -12.17
C ASP A 57 -4.09 8.60 -11.17
N ARG A 58 -4.56 7.52 -10.53
CA ARG A 58 -5.71 7.55 -9.63
C ARG A 58 -5.55 6.63 -8.43
N LEU A 59 -6.31 6.94 -7.40
CA LEU A 59 -6.49 6.06 -6.25
C LEU A 59 -7.36 4.85 -6.62
N GLY A 60 -7.15 3.74 -5.92
CA GLY A 60 -7.97 2.53 -6.06
C GLY A 60 -7.14 1.29 -6.37
N SER A 61 -7.84 0.22 -6.75
CA SER A 61 -7.23 -1.06 -7.08
C SER A 61 -7.08 -1.22 -8.59
N PHE A 62 -5.91 -1.71 -8.99
CA PHE A 62 -5.54 -2.02 -10.36
C PHE A 62 -5.25 -3.51 -10.44
N CYS A 63 -5.97 -4.22 -11.30
CA CYS A 63 -5.90 -5.67 -11.41
C CYS A 63 -5.10 -6.05 -12.66
N PHE A 64 -4.05 -6.84 -12.46
CA PHE A 64 -3.15 -7.24 -13.53
C PHE A 64 -3.13 -8.76 -13.68
N VAL A 65 -3.18 -9.23 -14.92
CA VAL A 65 -3.15 -10.66 -15.27
C VAL A 65 -2.16 -10.92 -16.40
N SER A 66 -1.66 -12.16 -16.47
CA SER A 66 -0.97 -12.66 -17.65
C SER A 66 -1.92 -12.71 -18.86
N GLY A 67 -1.44 -12.31 -20.04
CA GLY A 67 -2.14 -12.48 -21.31
C GLY A 67 -2.23 -13.94 -21.77
N ASN A 68 -1.66 -14.87 -21.01
CA ASN A 68 -1.92 -16.29 -21.15
C ASN A 68 -2.99 -16.73 -20.13
N LYS A 69 -4.13 -17.19 -20.65
CA LYS A 69 -5.30 -17.56 -19.84
C LYS A 69 -5.00 -18.70 -18.86
N ASP A 70 -4.18 -19.66 -19.25
CA ASP A 70 -3.86 -20.81 -18.39
C ASP A 70 -2.92 -20.38 -17.26
N LYS A 71 -1.91 -19.56 -17.56
CA LYS A 71 -1.03 -18.99 -16.52
C LYS A 71 -1.77 -18.07 -15.55
N CYS A 72 -2.76 -17.30 -16.03
CA CYS A 72 -3.62 -16.53 -15.13
C CYS A 72 -4.35 -17.45 -14.13
N LYS A 73 -4.92 -18.57 -14.60
CA LYS A 73 -5.59 -19.55 -13.74
C LYS A 73 -4.64 -20.25 -12.77
N GLU A 74 -3.37 -20.41 -13.17
CA GLU A 74 -2.29 -20.90 -12.31
C GLU A 74 -1.78 -19.86 -11.31
N GLY A 75 -2.35 -18.64 -11.28
CA GLY A 75 -2.03 -17.61 -10.30
C GLY A 75 -1.01 -16.56 -10.78
N GLN A 76 -0.70 -16.51 -12.07
CA GLN A 76 0.07 -15.41 -12.65
C GLN A 76 -0.81 -14.16 -12.84
N LYS A 77 -1.20 -13.58 -11.72
CA LYS A 77 -1.98 -12.36 -11.59
C LYS A 77 -1.63 -11.68 -10.26
N PHE A 78 -1.89 -10.38 -10.16
CA PHE A 78 -1.68 -9.60 -8.93
C PHE A 78 -2.55 -8.33 -8.92
N VAL A 79 -2.71 -7.75 -7.74
CA VAL A 79 -3.46 -6.51 -7.54
C VAL A 79 -2.54 -5.46 -6.94
N ILE A 80 -2.63 -4.24 -7.42
CA ILE A 80 -1.96 -3.08 -6.81
C ILE A 80 -3.01 -2.13 -6.28
N VAL A 81 -2.82 -1.69 -5.03
CA VAL A 81 -3.68 -0.71 -4.39
C VAL A 81 -2.91 0.59 -4.27
N VAL A 82 -3.43 1.63 -4.92
CA VAL A 82 -2.93 3.00 -4.83
C VAL A 82 -3.80 3.72 -3.82
N ALA A 83 -3.20 4.06 -2.68
CA ALA A 83 -3.89 4.76 -1.61
C ALA A 83 -3.29 6.16 -1.45
N ALA A 84 -4.10 7.07 -0.94
CA ALA A 84 -3.56 8.34 -0.48
C ALA A 84 -2.59 8.04 0.66
N GLU A 85 -1.41 8.66 0.62
CA GLU A 85 -0.51 8.63 1.76
C GLU A 85 -1.24 9.32 2.91
N VAL A 86 -1.76 8.53 3.86
CA VAL A 86 -2.14 9.09 5.16
C VAL A 86 -0.82 9.46 5.80
N ARG A 87 -0.38 10.70 5.53
CA ARG A 87 0.47 11.38 6.47
C ARG A 87 -0.38 11.46 7.73
N LEU A 88 -0.16 10.51 8.63
CA LEU A 88 -0.05 10.88 10.02
C LEU A 88 1.05 11.93 10.02
N SER A 89 0.69 13.18 9.73
CA SER A 89 1.51 14.29 10.14
C SER A 89 1.80 13.99 11.61
N PRO A 90 3.06 14.10 12.07
CA PRO A 90 3.35 13.98 13.50
C PRO A 90 2.69 15.10 14.34
N SER A 91 1.65 15.77 13.81
CA SER A 91 0.79 16.72 14.48
C SER A 91 -0.19 16.10 15.48
N VAL A 92 -0.08 14.80 15.79
CA VAL A 92 -0.60 14.24 17.06
C VAL A 92 0.53 13.52 17.79
N SER A 93 1.58 14.26 18.13
CA SER A 93 2.62 13.78 19.08
C SER A 93 3.38 14.91 19.77
N LYS A 94 2.83 16.13 19.81
CA LYS A 94 3.38 17.23 20.63
C LYS A 94 2.51 17.62 21.84
N GLU A 95 1.34 16.99 22.03
CA GLU A 95 0.44 17.36 23.15
C GLU A 95 0.34 16.32 24.28
N ASP A 96 0.76 15.06 24.09
CA ASP A 96 0.62 14.03 25.16
C ASP A 96 1.91 13.72 25.95
N LYS A 97 3.06 14.27 25.55
CA LYS A 97 4.33 14.07 26.29
C LYS A 97 4.53 15.10 27.40
N GLU A 98 4.04 16.34 27.21
CA GLU A 98 4.09 17.39 28.22
C GLU A 98 3.13 17.09 29.38
N GLU A 99 1.95 16.53 29.08
CA GLU A 99 0.93 16.25 30.09
C GLU A 99 1.29 15.06 30.99
N HIS A 100 1.86 13.98 30.43
CA HIS A 100 2.34 12.85 31.24
C HIS A 100 3.50 13.24 32.16
N HIS A 101 4.42 14.09 31.71
CA HIS A 101 5.54 14.54 32.55
C HIS A 101 5.06 15.49 33.66
N THR A 102 4.15 16.40 33.34
CA THR A 102 3.54 17.31 34.33
C THR A 102 2.68 16.55 35.34
N PHE A 103 1.96 15.50 34.92
CA PHE A 103 1.16 14.66 35.81
C PHE A 103 2.04 13.88 36.80
N LEU A 104 3.13 13.26 36.33
CA LEU A 104 4.08 12.54 37.18
C LEU A 104 4.74 13.48 38.20
N THR A 105 5.18 14.69 37.79
CA THR A 105 5.75 15.66 38.74
C THR A 105 4.73 16.16 39.77
N ARG A 106 3.46 16.33 39.38
CA ARG A 106 2.38 16.69 40.32
C ARG A 106 2.02 15.55 41.28
N GLN A 107 2.11 14.29 40.86
CA GLN A 107 1.90 13.13 41.73
C GLN A 107 3.03 13.00 42.75
N GLN A 108 4.28 13.11 42.30
CA GLN A 108 5.46 13.08 43.18
C GLN A 108 5.43 14.21 44.22
N SER A 109 5.12 15.44 43.80
CA SER A 109 4.97 16.60 44.70
C SER A 109 3.86 16.41 45.74
N LYS A 110 2.76 15.71 45.39
CA LYS A 110 1.67 15.42 46.31
C LYS A 110 2.05 14.32 47.31
N GLU A 111 2.82 13.31 46.90
CA GLU A 111 3.33 12.26 47.79
C GLU A 111 4.39 12.81 48.76
N ASP A 112 5.33 13.62 48.28
CA ASP A 112 6.36 14.25 49.11
C ASP A 112 5.73 15.17 50.16
N LYS A 113 4.74 15.97 49.76
CA LYS A 113 4.02 16.87 50.68
C LYS A 113 3.15 16.11 51.69
N LYS A 114 2.65 14.91 51.34
CA LYS A 114 1.92 14.03 52.27
C LYS A 114 2.85 13.40 53.30
N SER A 115 4.09 13.07 52.90
CA SER A 115 5.14 12.54 53.79
C SER A 115 5.55 13.55 54.87
N THR A 116 5.73 14.83 54.50
CA THR A 116 6.11 15.89 55.46
C THR A 116 5.02 16.24 56.49
N ILE A 117 3.75 15.98 56.19
CA ILE A 117 2.63 16.30 57.10
C ILE A 117 2.40 15.16 58.14
N LEU A 118 2.90 13.95 57.88
CA LEU A 118 2.69 12.77 58.73
C LEU A 118 3.84 12.48 59.71
N SER A 119 4.78 13.41 59.87
CA SER A 119 5.92 13.38 60.80
C SER A 119 5.89 14.57 61.75
#